data_AF-A0A9P6EBB8-F1
#
_entry.id   AF-A0A9P6EBB8-F1
#
_cell.length_a   1.000
_cell.length_b   1.000
_cell.length_c   1.000
_cell.angle_alpha   90.00
_cell.angle_beta   90.00
_cell.angle_gamma   90.00
#
_symmetry.space_group_name_H-M   'P 1'
#
loop_
_entity.id
_entity.type
_entity.pdbx_description
1 polymer ?
#
loop_
_entity_poly.entity_id
_entity_poly.type
_entity_poly.pdbx_seq_one_letter_code
_entity_poly.pdbx_strand_id
1 'polypeptide(L)'
;RMKGCLKLKSRSPSPGHTDEGLHCRKCVAFGIQITEEVHFADEWDRTPTEPTRKLTYQDLLELKEIQRSLPHADQPGDPLTGKPAKHYLSAVPIGLLPLL
;
A
#
# COMPACT_ATOMS: atom_id res chain seq x y z
N ARG A 1 2.20 -8.07 32.98
CA ARG A 1 3.27 -9.00 32.52
C ARG A 1 2.85 -9.54 31.15
N MET A 2 3.38 -8.99 30.06
CA MET A 2 2.99 -9.37 28.69
C MET A 2 3.65 -10.71 28.33
N LYS A 3 2.85 -11.68 27.88
CA LYS A 3 3.35 -12.99 27.43
C LYS A 3 3.89 -12.81 26.02
N GLY A 4 5.21 -13.00 25.85
CA GLY A 4 5.89 -12.88 24.57
C GLY A 4 5.37 -13.89 23.56
N CYS A 5 5.18 -13.45 22.31
CA CYS A 5 4.82 -14.29 21.18
C CYS A 5 5.97 -15.26 20.90
N LEU A 6 5.74 -16.53 21.22
CA LEU A 6 6.71 -17.61 21.06
C LEU A 6 7.18 -17.70 19.59
N LYS A 7 8.50 -17.64 19.40
CA LYS A 7 9.18 -18.12 18.19
C LYS A 7 8.64 -19.52 17.86
N LEU A 8 7.93 -19.65 16.74
CA LEU A 8 7.58 -20.94 16.16
C LEU A 8 8.89 -21.69 15.85
N LYS A 9 9.09 -22.80 16.56
CA LYS A 9 10.19 -23.74 16.28
C LYS A 9 10.03 -24.24 14.85
N SER A 10 11.12 -24.24 14.09
CA SER A 10 11.22 -24.90 12.79
C SER A 10 10.76 -26.35 12.93
N ARG A 11 9.77 -26.73 12.13
CA ARG A 11 9.21 -28.08 12.08
C ARG A 11 10.28 -29.04 11.55
N SER A 12 10.66 -30.03 12.33
CA SER A 12 11.47 -31.16 11.85
C SER A 12 10.67 -31.97 10.81
N PRO A 13 11.31 -32.49 9.75
CA PRO A 13 10.60 -33.28 8.75
C PRO A 13 10.37 -34.70 9.26
N SER A 14 9.10 -35.14 9.29
CA SER A 14 8.73 -36.54 9.51
C SER A 14 9.05 -37.38 8.26
N PRO A 15 9.48 -38.65 8.42
CA PRO A 15 9.76 -39.52 7.29
C PRO A 15 8.49 -40.20 6.77
N GLY A 16 8.32 -40.16 5.44
CA GLY A 16 7.48 -41.09 4.68
C GLY A 16 6.02 -40.71 4.55
N HIS A 17 5.65 -40.10 3.42
CA HIS A 17 4.50 -40.49 2.62
C HIS A 17 4.75 -40.04 1.18
N THR A 18 4.85 -41.02 0.29
CA THR A 18 4.86 -40.88 -1.17
C THR A 18 3.51 -40.31 -1.60
N ASP A 19 3.46 -39.00 -1.77
CA ASP A 19 2.38 -38.33 -2.49
C ASP A 19 3.07 -37.47 -3.55
N GLU A 20 2.93 -37.89 -4.82
CA GLU A 20 3.44 -37.19 -6.00
C GLU A 20 2.62 -35.93 -6.26
N GLY A 21 2.72 -35.00 -5.32
CA GLY A 21 2.37 -33.60 -5.48
C GLY A 21 3.55 -32.83 -4.95
N LEU A 22 4.59 -32.67 -5.80
CA LEU A 22 5.71 -31.78 -5.55
C LEU A 22 5.15 -30.40 -5.23
N HIS A 23 4.90 -30.14 -3.95
CA HIS A 23 4.60 -28.82 -3.43
C HIS A 23 5.88 -28.02 -3.66
N CYS A 24 6.00 -27.44 -4.85
CA CYS A 24 7.06 -26.53 -5.22
C CYS A 24 6.95 -25.34 -4.28
N ARG A 25 7.66 -25.42 -3.15
CA ARG A 25 7.80 -24.30 -2.23
C ARG A 25 8.60 -23.26 -2.99
N LYS A 26 7.99 -22.11 -3.25
CA LYS A 26 8.70 -20.97 -3.84
C LYS A 26 9.88 -20.64 -2.92
N CYS A 27 11.09 -20.78 -3.44
CA CYS A 27 12.32 -20.43 -2.74
C CYS A 27 12.80 -19.07 -3.27
N VAL A 28 13.18 -18.18 -2.36
CA VAL A 28 13.83 -16.92 -2.71
C VAL A 28 15.33 -17.20 -2.80
N ALA A 29 15.94 -16.84 -3.92
CA ALA A 29 17.38 -16.84 -4.10
C ALA A 29 17.85 -15.42 -4.39
N PHE A 30 18.95 -15.01 -3.78
CA PHE A 30 19.61 -13.76 -4.09
C PHE A 30 20.61 -14.00 -5.22
N GLY A 31 20.75 -13.02 -6.12
CA GLY A 31 21.71 -13.10 -7.23
C GLY A 31 23.13 -13.32 -6.72
N ILE A 32 23.84 -14.26 -7.34
CA ILE A 32 25.21 -14.65 -6.96
C ILE A 32 26.23 -13.60 -7.42
N GLN A 33 25.87 -12.85 -8.47
CA GLN A 33 26.63 -11.69 -8.93
C GLN A 33 26.14 -10.47 -8.13
N ILE A 34 27.05 -9.79 -7.45
CA ILE A 34 26.81 -8.48 -6.84
C ILE A 34 26.77 -7.46 -7.97
N THR A 35 25.74 -7.51 -8.81
CA THR A 35 25.40 -6.43 -9.74
C THR A 35 24.53 -5.44 -8.97
N GLU A 36 25.16 -4.73 -8.04
CA GLU A 36 24.50 -3.60 -7.39
C GLU A 36 24.43 -2.47 -8.42
N GLU A 37 23.30 -2.40 -9.11
CA GLU A 37 23.02 -1.33 -10.06
C GLU A 37 22.67 -0.08 -9.26
N VAL A 38 23.59 0.89 -9.25
CA VAL A 38 23.42 2.15 -8.53
C VAL A 38 22.86 3.18 -9.49
N HIS A 39 21.61 3.58 -9.26
CA HIS A 39 21.00 4.73 -9.91
C HIS A 39 21.03 5.93 -8.97
N PHE A 40 21.55 7.05 -9.45
CA PHE A 40 21.48 8.30 -8.72
C PHE A 40 20.05 8.84 -8.81
N ALA A 41 19.43 9.03 -7.66
CA ALA A 41 18.22 9.83 -7.59
C ALA A 41 18.58 11.31 -7.75
N ASP A 42 17.66 12.08 -8.28
CA ASP A 42 17.81 13.53 -8.37
C ASP A 42 17.99 14.15 -6.99
N GLU A 43 18.76 15.24 -6.96
CA GLU A 43 18.93 16.04 -5.76
C GLU A 43 17.69 16.91 -5.55
N TRP A 44 16.75 16.37 -4.78
CA TRP A 44 15.59 17.10 -4.30
C TRP A 44 15.65 17.25 -2.79
N ASP A 45 15.20 18.40 -2.28
CA ASP A 45 15.08 18.62 -0.86
C ASP A 45 14.08 17.62 -0.26
N ARG A 46 14.59 16.71 0.57
CA ARG A 46 13.81 15.70 1.29
C ARG A 46 13.44 16.16 2.69
N THR A 47 13.72 17.41 3.05
CA THR A 47 13.33 17.96 4.34
C THR A 47 11.83 17.82 4.49
N PRO A 48 11.34 17.07 5.49
CA PRO A 48 9.91 16.95 5.71
C PRO A 48 9.34 18.34 5.92
N THR A 49 8.27 18.67 5.19
CA THR A 49 7.55 19.90 5.45
C THR A 49 7.04 19.88 6.89
N GLU A 50 7.25 20.98 7.62
CA GLU A 50 6.74 21.09 8.99
C GLU A 50 5.24 20.78 9.02
N PRO A 51 4.76 20.04 10.03
CA PRO A 51 3.34 19.79 10.16
C PRO A 51 2.60 21.12 10.17
N THR A 52 1.52 21.20 9.37
CA THR A 52 0.72 22.40 9.18
C THR A 52 0.43 23.05 10.53
N ARG A 53 0.61 24.38 10.60
CA ARG A 53 0.25 25.19 11.77
C ARG A 53 -1.14 24.80 12.27
N LYS A 54 -1.38 24.97 13.58
CA LYS A 54 -2.69 24.69 14.17
C LYS A 54 -3.77 25.46 13.40
N LEU A 55 -4.59 24.71 12.66
CA LEU A 55 -5.70 25.27 11.89
C LEU A 55 -6.72 25.87 12.85
N THR A 56 -7.25 27.04 12.50
CA THR A 56 -8.40 27.60 13.21
C THR A 56 -9.66 26.80 12.86
N TYR A 57 -10.72 26.99 13.65
CA TYR A 57 -12.01 26.37 13.35
C TYR A 57 -12.56 26.81 11.98
N GLN A 58 -12.33 28.07 11.59
CA GLN A 58 -12.75 28.59 10.30
C GLN A 58 -12.03 27.89 9.14
N ASP A 59 -10.71 27.70 9.27
CA ASP A 59 -9.91 27.00 8.26
C ASP A 59 -10.39 25.55 8.08
N LEU A 60 -10.80 24.90 9.18
CA LEU A 60 -11.36 23.55 9.12
C LEU A 60 -12.69 23.50 8.36
N LEU A 61 -13.57 24.51 8.54
CA LEU A 61 -14.83 24.59 7.80
C LEU A 61 -14.57 24.82 6.30
N GLU A 62 -13.64 25.71 5.97
CA GLU A 62 -13.27 25.97 4.58
C GLU A 62 -12.68 24.72 3.92
N LEU A 63 -11.75 24.03 4.58
CA LEU A 63 -11.17 22.78 4.09
C LEU A 63 -12.23 21.69 3.89
N LYS A 64 -13.24 21.63 4.76
CA LYS A 64 -14.36 20.69 4.60
C LYS A 64 -15.20 21.02 3.38
N GLU A 65 -15.43 22.30 3.10
CA GLU A 65 -16.18 22.70 1.93
C GLU A 65 -15.42 22.45 0.63
N ILE A 66 -14.10 22.71 0.62
CA ILE A 66 -13.22 22.35 -0.51
C ILE A 66 -13.26 20.85 -0.75
N GLN A 67 -13.13 20.03 0.30
CA GLN A 67 -13.21 18.57 0.17
C GLN A 67 -14.56 18.08 -0.40
N ARG A 68 -15.66 18.79 -0.11
CA ARG A 68 -17.00 18.46 -0.63
C ARG A 68 -17.21 18.92 -2.07
N SER A 69 -16.58 20.02 -2.47
CA SER A 69 -16.71 20.56 -3.83
C SER A 69 -15.82 19.85 -4.85
N LEU A 70 -14.74 19.21 -4.39
CA LEU A 70 -13.83 18.47 -5.27
C LEU A 70 -14.48 17.16 -5.77
N PRO A 71 -14.28 16.82 -7.05
CA PRO A 71 -14.71 15.54 -7.59
C PRO A 71 -13.96 14.40 -6.89
N HIS A 72 -14.71 13.44 -6.37
CA HIS A 72 -14.14 12.29 -5.66
C HIS A 72 -13.60 11.27 -6.66
N ALA A 73 -12.29 11.01 -6.62
CA ALA A 73 -11.66 9.99 -7.46
C ALA A 73 -12.22 8.58 -7.21
N ASP A 74 -12.19 7.75 -8.25
CA ASP A 74 -12.55 6.34 -8.15
C ASP A 74 -11.50 5.60 -7.33
N GLN A 75 -11.88 5.21 -6.11
CA GLN A 75 -11.00 4.49 -5.20
C GLN A 75 -11.34 3.01 -5.22
N PRO A 76 -10.38 2.12 -5.57
CA PRO A 76 -10.59 0.69 -5.45
C PRO A 76 -10.83 0.32 -3.99
N GLY A 77 -11.57 -0.76 -3.77
CA GLY A 77 -11.81 -1.26 -2.42
C GLY A 77 -10.50 -1.60 -1.72
N ASP A 78 -10.40 -1.26 -0.44
CA ASP A 78 -9.19 -1.52 0.34
C ASP A 78 -9.18 -3.01 0.76
N PRO A 79 -8.21 -3.81 0.29
CA PRO A 79 -8.15 -5.24 0.58
C PRO A 79 -7.77 -5.54 2.04
N LEU A 80 -7.17 -4.59 2.77
CA LEU A 80 -6.74 -4.78 4.15
C LEU A 80 -7.83 -4.41 5.16
N THR A 81 -8.60 -3.36 4.87
CA THR A 81 -9.69 -2.90 5.76
C THR A 81 -11.08 -3.36 5.32
N GLY A 82 -11.20 -3.96 4.13
CA GLY A 82 -12.47 -4.44 3.58
C GLY A 82 -13.43 -3.32 3.18
N LYS A 83 -12.95 -2.08 3.08
CA LYS A 83 -13.80 -0.95 2.67
C LYS A 83 -14.21 -1.13 1.21
N PRO A 84 -15.51 -0.97 0.88
CA PRO A 84 -15.99 -1.16 -0.48
C PRO A 84 -15.37 -0.11 -1.41
N ALA A 85 -15.25 -0.48 -2.69
CA ALA A 85 -14.87 0.45 -3.74
C ALA A 85 -15.84 1.63 -3.79
N LYS A 86 -15.30 2.81 -4.01
CA LYS A 86 -16.02 4.07 -3.96
C LYS A 86 -15.88 4.73 -5.33
N HIS A 87 -16.95 4.71 -6.12
CA HIS A 87 -17.05 5.40 -7.40
C HIS A 87 -17.97 6.60 -7.23
N TYR A 88 -17.46 7.81 -7.40
CA TYR A 88 -18.20 9.04 -7.12
C TYR A 88 -18.05 10.12 -8.20
N LEU A 89 -17.43 9.80 -9.35
CA LEU A 89 -17.37 10.66 -10.54
C LEU A 89 -18.59 10.48 -11.48
N SER A 90 -19.81 10.47 -10.95
CA SER A 90 -21.02 10.39 -11.80
C SER A 90 -21.39 11.71 -12.48
N ALA A 91 -20.79 12.83 -12.04
CA ALA A 91 -21.12 14.19 -12.49
C ALA A 91 -20.10 14.79 -13.46
N VAL A 92 -19.05 14.07 -13.84
CA VAL A 92 -18.08 14.54 -14.83
C VAL A 92 -18.53 14.07 -16.22
N PRO A 93 -18.71 14.96 -17.21
CA PRO A 93 -19.03 14.56 -18.57
C PRO A 93 -17.95 13.58 -19.08
N ILE A 94 -18.39 12.40 -19.52
CA ILE A 94 -17.57 11.24 -19.90
C ILE A 94 -16.51 11.57 -20.98
N GLY A 95 -16.63 12.70 -21.67
CA GLY A 95 -15.70 13.14 -22.72
C GLY A 95 -14.31 13.59 -22.28
N LEU A 96 -13.98 13.60 -20.98
CA LEU A 96 -12.65 13.98 -20.47
C LEU A 96 -11.84 12.82 -19.87
N LEU A 97 -12.34 11.59 -19.90
CA LEU A 97 -11.54 10.42 -19.53
C LEU A 97 -10.98 9.76 -20.80
N PRO A 98 -9.66 9.51 -20.89
CA PRO A 98 -9.14 8.64 -21.93
C PRO A 98 -9.65 7.23 -21.61
N LEU A 99 -10.69 6.81 -22.34
CA LEU A 99 -10.96 5.38 -22.46
C LEU A 99 -9.75 4.77 -23.13
N LEU A 100 -8.91 4.06 -22.35
CA LEU A 100 -8.05 2.94 -22.75
C LEU A 100 -7.36 2.35 -21.50
#